data_AF-A0A0E0AXE3-F1
#
_entry.id   AF-A0A0E0AXE3-F1
#
_cell.length_a   1.000
_cell.length_b   1.000
_cell.length_c   1.000
_cell.angle_alpha   90.00
_cell.angle_beta   90.00
_cell.angle_gamma   90.00
#
_symmetry.space_group_name_H-M   'P 1'
#
loop_
_entity.id
_entity.type
_entity.pdbx_description
1 polymer ?
#
loop_
_entity_poly.entity_id
_entity_poly.type
_entity_poly.pdbx_seq_one_letter_code
_entity_poly.pdbx_strand_id
1 'polypeptide(L)' 'MAERVVPFILASLLHAFEWRLPDGMSAEELDVSEKFTTANVLTVPLKAVPILASSASELQAS' A
#
# COMPACT_ATOMS: atom_id res chain seq x y z
N MET A 1 -4.22 -16.16 13.47
CA MET A 1 -5.11 -15.74 12.35
C MET A 1 -4.55 -14.50 11.64
N ALA A 2 -4.19 -13.44 12.37
CA ALA A 2 -3.58 -12.24 11.79
C ALA A 2 -2.32 -12.57 10.97
N GLU A 3 -1.52 -13.55 11.38
CA GLU A 3 -0.29 -13.96 10.67
C GLU A 3 -0.52 -14.54 9.27
N ARG A 4 -1.76 -14.90 8.91
CA ARG A 4 -2.10 -15.41 7.56
C ARG A 4 -2.95 -14.42 6.78
N VAL A 5 -3.85 -13.71 7.46
CA VAL A 5 -4.74 -12.73 6.82
C VAL A 5 -3.96 -11.48 6.40
N VAL A 6 -3.08 -10.96 7.27
CA VAL A 6 -2.33 -9.73 6.97
C VAL A 6 -1.40 -9.90 5.76
N PRO A 7 -0.55 -10.94 5.68
CA PRO A 7 0.28 -11.13 4.50
C PRO A 7 -0.52 -11.40 3.22
N PHE A 8 -1.64 -12.11 3.31
CA PHE A 8 -2.48 -12.40 2.15
C PHE A 8 -3.13 -11.13 1.57
N ILE A 9 -3.71 -10.28 2.43
CA ILE A 9 -4.29 -9.01 2.00
C ILE A 9 -3.18 -8.12 1.42
N LEU A 10 -2.04 -8.02 2.10
CA LEU A 10 -0.93 -7.20 1.64
C LEU A 10 -0.40 -7.66 0.28
N ALA A 11 -0.17 -8.96 0.10
CA ALA A 11 0.27 -9.53 -1.17
C ALA A 11 -0.74 -9.29 -2.29
N SER A 12 -2.04 -9.43 -2.01
CA SER A 12 -3.10 -9.16 -2.99
C SER A 12 -3.11 -7.69 -3.43
N LEU A 13 -2.95 -6.77 -2.49
CA LEU A 13 -2.90 -5.32 -2.75
C LEU A 13 -1.63 -4.91 -3.52
N LEU A 14 -0.47 -5.47 -3.16
CA LEU A 14 0.80 -5.18 -3.83
C LEU A 14 0.87 -5.80 -5.22
N HIS A 15 0.18 -6.91 -5.46
CA HIS A 15 0.13 -7.56 -6.76
C HIS A 15 -0.82 -6.85 -7.74
N ALA A 16 -1.99 -6.42 -7.26
CA ALA A 16 -3.03 -5.86 -8.12
C ALA A 16 -2.83 -4.37 -8.47
N PHE A 17 -2.08 -3.63 -7.65
CA PHE A 17 -1.97 -2.18 -7.76
C PHE A 17 -0.53 -1.68 -7.77
N GLU A 18 -0.27 -0.76 -8.68
CA GLU A 18 0.83 0.19 -8.58
C GLU A 18 0.41 1.31 -7.62
N TRP A 19 1.31 1.73 -6.73
CA TRP A 19 1.01 2.73 -5.70
C TRP A 19 1.71 4.04 -5.98
N ARG A 20 1.00 5.15 -5.79
CA ARG A 20 1.54 6.52 -5.93
C ARG A 20 1.14 7.36 -4.73
N LEU A 21 2.00 8.29 -4.34
CA LEU A 21 1.65 9.30 -3.34
C LEU A 21 0.72 10.36 -3.96
N PRO A 22 -0.18 10.96 -3.17
CA PRO A 22 -1.04 12.04 -3.65
C PRO A 22 -0.21 13.26 -4.06
N ASP A 23 -0.74 14.03 -5.01
CA ASP A 23 -0.26 15.35 -5.39
C ASP A 23 1.23 15.41 -5.83
N GLY A 24 1.80 14.28 -6.26
CA GLY A 24 3.20 14.21 -6.71
C GLY A 24 4.23 14.31 -5.58
N MET A 25 3.80 14.13 -4.33
CA MET A 25 4.65 14.11 -3.14
C MET A 25 5.78 13.08 -3.29
N SER A 26 6.99 13.45 -2.89
CA SER A 26 8.14 12.56 -2.89
C SER A 26 8.24 11.75 -1.59
N ALA A 27 9.07 10.71 -1.58
CA ALA A 27 9.22 9.85 -0.40
C ALA A 27 9.84 10.61 0.79
N GLU A 28 10.64 11.64 0.51
CA GLU A 28 11.32 12.46 1.51
C GLU A 28 10.37 13.44 2.21
N GLU A 29 9.24 13.76 1.59
CA GLU A 29 8.21 14.63 2.15
C GLU A 29 7.24 13.87 3.07
N LEU A 30 7.35 12.55 3.15
CA LEU A 30 6.48 11.71 3.97
C LEU A 30 6.89 11.77 5.44
N ASP A 31 6.00 12.26 6.30
CA ASP A 31 6.16 12.17 7.75
C ASP A 31 5.92 10.74 8.24
N VAL A 32 7.01 10.05 8.58
CA VAL A 32 6.99 8.70 9.15
C VAL A 32 7.12 8.68 10.68
N SER A 33 6.96 9.84 11.33
CA SER A 33 6.98 9.94 12.79
C SER A 33 5.88 9.09 13.41
N GLU A 34 6.23 8.24 14.37
CA GLU A 34 5.31 7.32 15.01
C GLU A 34 4.82 7.83 16.36
N LYS A 35 3.55 7.58 16.66
CA LYS A 35 2.98 7.76 17.99
C LYS A 35 2.65 6.41 18.59
N PHE A 36 3.26 6.13 19.74
CA PHE A 36 2.99 4.91 20.47
C PHE A 36 1.74 5.07 21.36
N THR A 37 0.72 4.26 21.11
CA THR A 37 -0.49 4.15 21.95
C THR A 37 -0.79 2.68 22.23
N THR A 38 -1.99 2.17 21.96
CA THR A 38 -2.30 0.74 21.98
C THR A 38 -1.66 -0.03 20.82
N ALA A 39 -1.44 0.64 19.68
CA ALA A 39 -0.69 0.14 18.54
C ALA A 39 0.28 1.24 18.09
N ASN A 40 1.31 0.85 17.35
CA ASN A 40 2.19 1.81 16.71
C ASN A 40 1.50 2.37 15.47
N VAL A 41 1.33 3.69 15.40
CA VAL A 41 0.66 4.36 14.28
C VAL A 41 1.46 5.57 13.83
N LEU A 42 1.43 5.85 12.53
CA LEU A 42 2.00 7.09 12.00
C LEU A 42 1.22 8.29 12.54
N THR A 43 1.95 9.34 12.93
CA THR A 43 1.39 10.60 13.42
C THR A 43 0.52 11.27 12.36
N VAL A 44 0.94 11.17 11.10
CA VAL A 44 0.16 11.52 9.91
C VAL A 44 -0.17 10.23 9.15
N PRO A 45 -1.45 9.89 8.95
CA PRO A 45 -1.79 8.68 8.19
C PRO A 45 -1.24 8.73 6.77
N LEU A 46 -0.50 7.69 6.38
CA LEU A 46 -0.04 7.52 5.01
C LEU A 46 -1.24 7.42 4.06
N LYS A 47 -1.26 8.29 3.05
CA LYS A 47 -2.23 8.24 1.96
C LYS A 47 -1.50 7.73 0.72
N ALA A 48 -2.03 6.69 0.11
CA ALA A 48 -1.52 6.16 -1.16
C ALA A 48 -2.71 5.96 -2.10
N VAL A 49 -2.51 6.32 -3.36
CA VAL A 49 -3.50 6.17 -4.43
C VAL A 49 -3.16 4.89 -5.18
N PRO A 50 -4.05 3.88 -5.19
CA PRO A 50 -3.85 2.68 -5.99
C PRO A 50 -4.19 2.95 -7.45
N ILE A 51 -3.34 2.50 -8.36
CA ILE A 51 -3.62 2.42 -9.80
C ILE A 51 -3.56 0.95 -10.19
N LEU A 52 -4.57 0.49 -10.92
CA LEU A 52 -4.60 -0.88 -11.42
C LEU A 52 -3.31 -1.18 -12.20
N ALA A 53 -2.58 -2.19 -11.76
CA ALA A 53 -1.41 -2.66 -12.49
C ALA A 53 -1.89 -3.22 -13.84
N SER A 54 -1.19 -2.85 -14.92
CA SER A 54 -1.57 -3.23 -16.30
C SER A 54 -1.34 -4.72 -16.64
N SER A 55 -1.27 -5.60 -15.64
CA SER A 55 -1.16 -7.06 -15.81
C SER A 55 -2.52 -7.75 -16.07
N ALA A 56 -3.62 -6.98 -16.19
CA ALA A 56 -4.91 -7.50 -16.65
C ALA A 56 -4.88 -8.09 -18.10
N SER A 57 -3.76 -7.94 -18.82
CA SER A 57 -3.58 -8.43 -20.19
C SER A 57 -3.04 -9.87 -20.31
N GLU A 58 -2.57 -10.50 -19.22
CA GLU A 58 -1.88 -11.81 -19.32
C GLU A 58 -2.80 -13.03 -19.16
N LEU A 59 -4.09 -12.85 -18.86
CA LEU A 59 -5.08 -13.95 -18.73
C LEU A 59 -6.01 -14.11 -19.94
N GLN A 60 -5.70 -13.50 -21.09
CA GLN A 60 -6.42 -13.75 -22.35
C GLN A 60 -5.59 -14.49 -23.43
N ALA A 61 -4.39 -14.98 -23.11
CA ALA A 61 -3.59 -15.73 -24.08
C ALA A 61 -2.83 -16.92 -23.47
N SER A 62 -3.54 -18.00 -23.12
CA SER A 62 -3.17 -19.41 -23.37
C SER A 62 -4.27 -20.35 -22.89
#